data_AF-A0A9W6YAP8-F1
#
_entry.id   AF-A0A9W6YAP8-F1
#
_cell.length_a   1.000
_cell.length_b   1.000
_cell.length_c   1.000
_cell.angle_alpha   90.00
_cell.angle_beta   90.00
_cell.angle_gamma   90.00
#
_symmetry.space_group_name_H-M   'P 1'
#
loop_
_entity.id
_entity.type
_entity.pdbx_description
1 polymer ?
#
loop_
_entity_poly.entity_id
_entity_poly.type
_entity_poly.pdbx_seq_one_letter_code
_entity_poly.pdbx_strand_id
1 'polypeptide(L)'
;MLLWAYLEVNLGAASSKEEAKQSAQRAVIRNVVKVFDGLPRKKLIIADNFYTFCALALKLLEIGFYYVGTHRNNRLGWPTEIQFQQKKRPKSMARGTYRIAHAIQHPQLVALAWLDSSPVHMVAVGCSTIPTEVTR
;
A
#
# COMPACT_ATOMS: atom_id res chain seq x y z
N MET A 1 14.32 3.09 26.27
CA MET A 1 15.28 2.41 25.38
C MET A 1 15.19 3.07 24.01
N LEU A 2 16.15 3.94 23.67
CA LEU A 2 16.22 4.60 22.37
C LEU A 2 16.76 3.58 21.35
N LEU A 3 15.89 3.06 20.47
CA LEU A 3 16.29 2.18 19.37
C LEU A 3 16.97 3.03 18.29
N TRP A 4 18.30 3.04 18.28
CA TRP A 4 19.08 3.50 17.14
C TRP A 4 19.00 2.44 16.04
N ALA A 5 17.99 2.53 15.17
CA ALA A 5 17.92 1.68 13.99
C ALA A 5 18.82 2.28 12.89
N TYR A 6 19.94 1.63 12.58
CA TYR A 6 20.75 1.99 11.41
C TYR A 6 19.98 1.63 10.13
N LEU A 7 19.37 2.62 9.51
CA LEU A 7 18.60 2.50 8.27
C LEU A 7 19.52 2.66 7.07
N GLU A 8 19.36 1.79 6.08
CA GLU A 8 20.04 2.01 4.80
C GLU A 8 19.33 3.12 4.02
N VAL A 9 20.11 4.12 3.62
CA VAL A 9 19.69 5.22 2.76
C VAL A 9 19.86 4.79 1.31
N ASN A 10 18.81 4.93 0.50
CA ASN A 10 18.94 4.70 -0.94
C ASN A 10 19.69 5.90 -1.56
N LEU A 11 20.90 5.64 -2.05
CA LEU A 11 21.79 6.66 -2.65
C LEU A 11 21.49 6.93 -4.13
N GLY A 12 20.51 6.27 -4.73
CA GLY A 12 20.07 6.53 -6.10
C GLY A 12 20.95 5.93 -7.22
N ALA A 13 21.87 5.02 -6.89
CA ALA A 13 22.85 4.45 -7.82
C ALA A 13 22.32 3.37 -8.78
N ALA A 14 21.01 3.27 -8.99
CA ALA A 14 20.44 2.21 -9.85
C ALA A 14 20.66 2.51 -11.34
N SER A 15 21.06 1.50 -12.11
CA SER A 15 21.38 1.67 -13.54
C SER A 15 20.13 1.78 -14.43
N SER A 16 18.96 1.35 -13.91
CA SER A 16 17.67 1.45 -14.59
C SER A 16 16.51 1.78 -13.63
N LYS A 17 15.36 2.20 -14.18
CA LYS A 17 14.14 2.49 -13.40
C LYS A 17 13.60 1.24 -12.71
N GLU A 18 13.67 0.08 -13.36
CA GLU A 18 13.22 -1.21 -12.82
C GLU A 18 14.11 -1.64 -11.66
N GLU A 19 15.43 -1.53 -11.80
CA GLU A 19 16.37 -1.77 -10.70
C GLU A 19 16.15 -0.80 -9.54
N ALA A 20 15.89 0.47 -9.82
CA ALA A 20 15.60 1.47 -8.79
C ALA A 20 14.36 1.07 -7.96
N LYS A 21 13.28 0.62 -8.63
CA LYS A 21 12.05 0.15 -7.95
C LYS A 21 12.31 -1.09 -7.11
N GLN A 22 13.03 -2.07 -7.63
CA GLN A 22 13.35 -3.29 -6.90
C GLN A 22 14.27 -3.01 -5.71
N SER A 23 15.29 -2.18 -5.90
CA SER A 23 16.19 -1.71 -4.84
C SER A 23 15.42 -0.99 -3.73
N ALA A 24 14.51 -0.08 -4.10
CA ALA A 24 13.66 0.61 -3.12
C ALA A 24 12.78 -0.36 -2.33
N GLN A 25 12.13 -1.34 -2.98
CA GLN A 25 11.31 -2.35 -2.28
C GLN A 25 12.15 -3.21 -1.33
N ARG A 26 13.33 -3.66 -1.76
CA ARG A 26 14.27 -4.41 -0.91
C ARG A 26 14.72 -3.58 0.29
N ALA A 27 15.01 -2.30 0.07
CA ALA A 27 15.39 -1.40 1.14
C ALA A 27 14.28 -1.22 2.18
N VAL A 28 13.03 -1.08 1.74
CA VAL A 28 11.87 -1.01 2.66
C VAL A 28 11.76 -2.29 3.49
N ILE A 29 11.77 -3.47 2.86
CA ILE A 29 11.65 -4.74 3.57
C ILE A 29 12.74 -4.89 4.63
N ARG A 30 13.99 -4.68 4.26
CA ARG A 30 15.13 -4.79 5.19
C ARG A 30 15.03 -3.78 6.32
N ASN A 31 14.69 -2.52 6.03
CA ASN A 31 14.56 -1.48 7.04
C ASN A 31 13.42 -1.79 8.02
N VAL A 32 12.26 -2.27 7.53
CA VAL A 32 11.15 -2.72 8.37
C VAL A 32 11.57 -3.89 9.25
N VAL A 33 12.18 -4.93 8.68
CA VAL A 33 12.64 -6.11 9.43
C VAL A 33 13.60 -5.71 10.54
N LYS A 34 14.55 -4.83 10.24
CA LYS A 34 15.56 -4.37 11.21
C LYS A 34 14.95 -3.52 12.33
N VAL A 35 14.04 -2.60 11.99
CA VAL A 35 13.37 -1.74 12.99
C VAL A 35 12.54 -2.56 13.97
N PHE A 36 11.91 -3.64 13.49
CA PHE A 36 11.06 -4.50 14.29
C PHE A 36 11.75 -5.79 14.75
N ASP A 37 13.08 -5.85 14.68
CA ASP A 37 13.80 -7.03 15.15
C ASP A 37 13.63 -7.18 16.68
N GLY A 38 13.37 -8.41 17.12
CA GLY A 38 13.01 -8.70 18.51
C GLY A 38 11.64 -8.17 18.97
N LEU A 39 10.87 -7.50 18.12
CA LEU A 39 9.52 -7.00 18.44
C LEU A 39 8.42 -7.89 17.84
N PRO A 40 7.20 -7.89 18.40
CA PRO A 40 6.08 -8.62 17.82
C PRO A 40 5.77 -8.16 16.39
N ARG A 41 5.83 -9.12 15.46
CA ARG A 41 5.41 -8.95 14.06
C ARG A 41 3.89 -9.13 14.01
N LYS A 42 3.19 -8.02 13.80
CA LYS A 42 1.72 -7.83 13.59
C LYS A 42 1.42 -6.32 13.55
N LYS A 43 2.33 -5.54 12.96
CA LYS A 43 2.22 -4.09 12.86
C LYS A 43 1.69 -3.72 11.49
N LEU A 44 0.90 -2.64 11.44
CA LEU A 44 0.45 -2.03 10.20
C LEU A 44 1.52 -1.05 9.70
N ILE A 45 2.04 -1.30 8.51
CA ILE A 45 2.90 -0.39 7.78
C ILE A 45 2.02 0.49 6.89
N ILE A 46 2.13 1.80 7.05
CA ILE A 46 1.40 2.79 6.23
C ILE A 46 2.42 3.48 5.34
N ALA A 47 2.20 3.49 4.03
CA ALA A 47 3.10 4.17 3.11
C ALA A 47 2.39 5.05 2.09
N ASP A 48 3.15 5.99 1.54
CA ASP A 48 2.71 6.85 0.46
C ASP A 48 2.68 6.13 -0.90
N ASN A 49 2.36 6.88 -1.94
CA ASN A 49 2.28 6.37 -3.30
C ASN A 49 3.62 6.08 -3.97
N PHE A 50 4.74 6.50 -3.39
CA PHE A 50 6.07 6.22 -3.91
C PHE A 50 6.45 4.77 -3.56
N TYR A 51 6.23 4.37 -2.31
CA TYR A 51 6.61 3.04 -1.81
C TYR A 51 5.57 1.94 -2.06
N THR A 52 4.36 2.27 -2.49
CA THR A 52 3.27 1.27 -2.58
C THR A 52 3.28 0.42 -3.85
N PHE A 53 3.57 -0.87 -3.70
CA PHE A 53 3.51 -1.88 -4.76
C PHE A 53 2.79 -3.13 -4.25
N CYS A 54 2.01 -3.81 -5.10
CA CYS A 54 1.35 -5.07 -4.74
C CYS A 54 2.34 -6.15 -4.29
N ALA A 55 3.49 -6.26 -4.97
CA ALA A 55 4.56 -7.19 -4.61
C ALA A 55 5.15 -6.90 -3.22
N LEU A 56 5.35 -5.61 -2.89
CA LEU A 56 5.82 -5.21 -1.56
C LEU A 56 4.81 -5.57 -0.48
N ALA A 57 3.52 -5.28 -0.71
CA ALA A 57 2.46 -5.60 0.24
C ALA A 57 2.42 -7.11 0.54
N LEU A 58 2.44 -7.96 -0.49
CA LEU A 58 2.49 -9.42 -0.33
C LEU A 58 3.75 -9.88 0.42
N LYS A 59 4.91 -9.30 0.11
CA LYS A 59 6.16 -9.65 0.80
C LYS A 59 6.18 -9.25 2.27
N LEU A 60 5.60 -8.10 2.61
CA LEU A 60 5.45 -7.67 4.01
C LEU A 60 4.48 -8.58 4.77
N LEU A 61 3.40 -9.03 4.11
CA LEU A 61 2.46 -10.00 4.68
C LEU A 61 3.11 -11.35 4.97
N GLU A 62 3.92 -11.87 4.04
CA GLU A 62 4.65 -13.13 4.17
C GLU A 62 5.56 -13.14 5.41
N ILE A 63 6.15 -11.99 5.76
CA ILE A 63 7.02 -11.85 6.94
C ILE A 63 6.28 -11.34 8.20
N GLY A 64 4.95 -11.27 8.17
CA GLY A 64 4.11 -10.99 9.34
C GLY A 64 3.75 -9.52 9.59
N PHE A 65 3.87 -8.65 8.60
CA PHE A 65 3.41 -7.26 8.67
C PHE A 65 2.17 -7.03 7.82
N TYR A 66 1.23 -6.23 8.34
CA TYR A 66 0.13 -5.70 7.55
C TYR A 66 0.60 -4.46 6.81
N TYR A 67 -0.06 -4.13 5.71
CA TYR A 67 0.33 -3.00 4.89
C TYR A 67 -0.88 -2.29 4.33
N VAL A 68 -0.83 -0.96 4.30
CA VAL A 68 -1.74 -0.12 3.54
C VAL A 68 -0.95 1.02 2.91
N GLY A 69 -1.29 1.36 1.68
CA GLY A 69 -0.71 2.54 1.06
C GLY A 69 -1.54 3.06 -0.09
N THR A 70 -1.32 4.34 -0.40
CA THR A 70 -1.91 4.95 -1.59
C THR A 70 -1.23 4.39 -2.83
N HIS A 71 -1.98 4.05 -3.87
CA HIS A 71 -1.46 3.38 -5.07
C HIS A 71 -1.51 4.32 -6.27
N ARG A 72 -0.53 4.21 -7.17
CA ARG A 72 -0.59 4.88 -8.48
C ARG A 72 -1.18 3.90 -9.50
N ASN A 73 -2.29 4.26 -10.13
CA ASN A 73 -3.00 3.39 -11.08
C ASN A 73 -2.17 2.96 -12.30
N ASN A 74 -1.08 3.67 -12.62
CA ASN A 74 -0.14 3.30 -13.68
C ASN A 74 0.90 2.23 -13.27
N ARG A 75 0.77 1.63 -12.08
CA ARG A 75 1.63 0.54 -11.61
C ARG A 75 0.97 -0.82 -11.87
N LEU A 76 1.81 -1.81 -12.10
CA LEU A 76 1.40 -3.20 -12.32
C LEU A 76 0.56 -3.72 -11.14
N GLY A 77 -0.51 -4.45 -11.47
CA GLY A 77 -1.37 -5.11 -10.48
C GLY A 77 -2.57 -4.26 -10.01
N TRP A 78 -2.81 -3.10 -10.61
CA TRP A 78 -4.04 -2.33 -10.36
C TRP A 78 -5.23 -2.87 -11.16
N PRO A 79 -6.37 -3.20 -10.53
CA PRO A 79 -7.59 -3.61 -11.23
C PRO A 79 -8.33 -2.40 -11.80
N THR A 80 -8.42 -2.30 -13.13
CA THR A 80 -9.01 -1.14 -13.82
C THR A 80 -10.53 -1.11 -13.69
N GLU A 81 -11.16 -2.24 -13.37
CA GLU A 81 -12.60 -2.41 -13.23
C GLU A 81 -13.18 -1.59 -12.07
N ILE A 82 -12.41 -1.39 -11.00
CA ILE A 82 -12.84 -0.58 -9.85
C ILE A 82 -12.51 0.90 -10.01
N GLN A 83 -11.80 1.29 -11.06
CA GLN A 83 -11.33 2.66 -11.21
C GLN A 83 -12.49 3.63 -11.53
N PHE A 84 -12.48 4.78 -10.85
CA PHE A 84 -13.33 5.90 -11.24
C PHE A 84 -12.72 6.62 -12.45
N GLN A 85 -13.49 6.74 -13.52
CA GLN A 85 -13.03 7.39 -14.75
C GLN A 85 -13.07 8.93 -14.63
N GLN A 86 -13.83 9.47 -13.68
CA GLN A 86 -13.98 10.90 -13.48
C GLN A 86 -12.80 11.47 -12.69
N LYS A 87 -12.27 12.63 -13.11
CA LYS A 87 -11.19 13.33 -12.37
C LYS A 87 -11.65 13.93 -11.03
N LYS A 88 -12.93 14.27 -10.92
CA LYS A 88 -13.56 14.84 -9.73
C LYS A 88 -14.89 14.14 -9.47
N ARG A 89 -15.31 14.14 -8.21
CA ARG A 89 -16.61 13.56 -7.82
C ARG A 89 -17.77 14.34 -8.45
N PRO A 90 -18.68 13.67 -9.20
CA PRO A 90 -19.93 14.29 -9.65
C PRO A 90 -20.82 14.66 -8.46
N LYS A 91 -21.58 15.77 -8.56
CA LYS A 91 -22.52 16.18 -7.49
C LYS A 91 -23.59 15.13 -7.18
N SER A 92 -23.97 14.33 -8.18
CA SER A 92 -24.93 13.23 -8.05
C SER A 92 -24.40 12.00 -7.31
N MET A 93 -23.08 11.90 -7.10
CA MET A 93 -22.48 10.76 -6.40
C MET A 93 -22.20 11.13 -4.94
N ALA A 94 -22.61 10.25 -4.03
CA ALA A 94 -22.37 10.41 -2.60
C ALA A 94 -20.88 10.56 -2.29
N ARG A 95 -20.57 11.49 -1.39
CA ARG A 95 -19.20 11.70 -0.91
C ARG A 95 -18.71 10.43 -0.20
N GLY A 96 -17.52 9.99 -0.55
CA GLY A 96 -16.90 8.80 0.04
C GLY A 96 -17.32 7.48 -0.59
N THR A 97 -18.00 7.50 -1.74
CA THR A 97 -18.28 6.29 -2.52
C THR A 97 -16.99 5.52 -2.79
N TYR A 98 -17.00 4.20 -2.60
CA TYR A 98 -15.82 3.37 -2.79
C TYR A 98 -16.15 2.07 -3.53
N ARG A 99 -15.11 1.44 -4.09
CA ARG A 99 -15.15 0.14 -4.76
C ARG A 99 -13.95 -0.69 -4.30
N ILE A 100 -14.15 -1.99 -4.12
CA ILE A 100 -13.13 -2.92 -3.62
C ILE A 100 -12.98 -4.07 -4.62
N ALA A 101 -11.74 -4.50 -4.84
CA ALA A 101 -11.43 -5.74 -5.53
C ALA A 101 -10.42 -6.55 -4.71
N HIS A 102 -10.56 -7.86 -4.74
CA HIS A 102 -9.61 -8.81 -4.16
C HIS A 102 -8.80 -9.45 -5.29
N ALA A 103 -7.51 -9.67 -5.07
CA ALA A 103 -6.72 -10.43 -6.03
C ALA A 103 -7.13 -11.90 -6.02
N ILE A 104 -7.30 -12.50 -7.21
CA ILE A 104 -7.79 -13.87 -7.37
C ILE A 104 -6.85 -14.88 -6.70
N GLN A 105 -5.54 -14.78 -6.98
CA GLN A 105 -4.53 -15.70 -6.46
C GLN A 105 -4.12 -15.39 -5.02
N HIS A 106 -4.37 -14.15 -4.56
CA HIS A 106 -4.01 -13.70 -3.23
C HIS A 106 -5.17 -12.89 -2.62
N PRO A 107 -6.25 -13.54 -2.14
CA PRO A 107 -7.45 -12.83 -1.67
C PRO A 107 -7.22 -11.86 -0.52
N GLN A 108 -6.10 -12.01 0.20
CA GLN A 108 -5.66 -11.10 1.25
C GLN A 108 -5.16 -9.75 0.72
N LEU A 109 -4.79 -9.66 -0.57
CA LEU A 109 -4.44 -8.43 -1.25
C LEU A 109 -5.71 -7.77 -1.79
N VAL A 110 -5.95 -6.56 -1.28
CA VAL A 110 -7.14 -5.78 -1.56
C VAL A 110 -6.74 -4.49 -2.27
N ALA A 111 -7.43 -4.18 -3.36
CA ALA A 111 -7.39 -2.88 -4.02
C ALA A 111 -8.67 -2.12 -3.69
N LEU A 112 -8.55 -0.84 -3.37
CA LEU A 112 -9.67 0.03 -3.05
C LEU A 112 -9.57 1.33 -3.84
N ALA A 113 -10.65 1.69 -4.52
CA ALA A 113 -10.83 3.00 -5.13
C ALA A 113 -11.84 3.79 -4.29
N TRP A 114 -11.47 4.99 -3.84
CA TRP A 114 -12.29 5.87 -3.02
C TRP A 114 -12.51 7.20 -3.72
N LEU A 115 -13.74 7.70 -3.73
CA LEU A 115 -14.09 8.96 -4.36
C LEU A 115 -14.65 9.95 -3.33
N ASP A 116 -13.79 10.84 -2.89
CA ASP A 116 -14.15 11.93 -1.99
C ASP A 116 -14.35 13.26 -2.73
N SER A 117 -13.27 13.98 -3.01
CA SER A 117 -13.25 15.14 -3.93
C SER A 117 -12.72 14.72 -5.31
N SER A 118 -11.67 13.89 -5.30
CA SER A 118 -11.05 13.24 -6.45
C SER A 118 -10.81 11.75 -6.15
N PRO A 119 -10.63 10.90 -7.17
CA PRO A 119 -10.30 9.51 -6.96
C PRO A 119 -8.99 9.33 -6.21
N VAL A 120 -8.99 8.45 -5.21
CA VAL A 120 -7.81 7.95 -4.52
C VAL A 120 -7.80 6.44 -4.65
N HIS A 121 -6.63 5.89 -4.93
CA HIS A 121 -6.43 4.45 -5.05
C HIS A 121 -5.59 3.98 -3.87
N MET A 122 -5.92 2.83 -3.31
CA MET A 122 -5.21 2.23 -2.19
C MET A 122 -5.02 0.74 -2.43
N VAL A 123 -3.94 0.20 -1.88
CA VAL A 123 -3.69 -1.25 -1.81
C VAL A 123 -3.43 -1.60 -0.36
N ALA A 124 -3.98 -2.72 0.09
CA ALA A 124 -3.84 -3.20 1.46
C ALA A 124 -3.71 -4.72 1.53
N VAL A 125 -3.08 -5.20 2.61
CA VAL A 125 -3.05 -6.61 3.03
C VAL A 125 -3.26 -6.71 4.54
N GLY A 126 -4.02 -7.72 4.96
CA GLY A 126 -4.31 -7.94 6.39
C GLY A 126 -5.24 -6.89 7.02
N CYS A 127 -5.98 -6.14 6.20
CA CYS A 127 -6.99 -5.18 6.64
C CYS A 127 -8.40 -5.73 6.42
N SER A 128 -9.32 -5.43 7.34
CA SER A 128 -10.74 -5.75 7.16
C SER A 128 -11.34 -4.92 6.01
N THR A 129 -12.21 -5.54 5.21
CA THR A 129 -13.03 -4.87 4.20
C THR A 129 -14.47 -4.65 4.67
N ILE A 130 -14.78 -5.04 5.90
CA ILE A 130 -16.09 -4.82 6.51
C ILE A 130 -16.18 -3.36 6.94
N PRO A 131 -17.20 -2.61 6.47
CA PRO A 131 -17.43 -1.24 6.90
C PRO A 131 -17.64 -1.18 8.41
N THR A 132 -17.07 -0.16 9.05
CA THR A 132 -17.32 0.15 10.45
C THR A 132 -17.60 1.64 10.59
N GLU A 133 -18.43 2.00 11.56
CA GLU A 133 -18.71 3.39 11.88
C GLU A 133 -17.76 3.86 12.97
N VAL A 134 -17.17 5.04 12.76
CA VAL A 134 -16.31 5.70 13.75
C VAL A 134 -16.96 7.02 14.09
N THR A 135 -17.47 7.14 15.31
CA THR A 135 -17.91 8.42 15.87
C THR A 135 -16.67 9.27 16.12
N ARG A 136 -16.64 10.48 15.52
CA ARG A 136 -15.60 11.49 15.76
C ARG A 136 -15.94 12.36 16.96
#